data_AF-A0A1I5UTQ2-F1
#
_entry.id   AF-A0A1I5UTQ2-F1
#
_cell.length_a   1.000
_cell.length_b   1.000
_cell.length_c   1.000
_cell.angle_alpha   90.00
_cell.angle_beta   90.00
_cell.angle_gamma   90.00
#
_symmetry.space_group_name_H-M   'P 1'
#
loop_
_entity.id
_entity.type
_entity.pdbx_description
1 polymer ?
#
loop_
_entity_poly.entity_id
_entity_poly.type
_entity_poly.pdbx_seq_one_letter_code
_entity_poly.pdbx_strand_id
1 'polypeptide(L)'
;LGDDGLLGGVLGGDGGLLGGVLGSDGLVGGLLGNDGLLGGVLGGDGGLLGGVLGDDGLVGSLLGNDGLLGGVLGGDGGLLGGVLGGDGLVGGLLGSDGLLGGVLGGDGGLLGGVLGNDGLVGSLLGQDGLVGGLLGGLLGSDGPVANILEPISGVAGGLTDTVAPIVATVTGAASGALAPVTDILAGATGTVAPVVDTVVNTVDHAVTPLVTDVVTPITSLVEHTLSPVTNVLHGLLG
;
A
#
# COMPACT_ATOMS: atom_id res chain seq x y z
N LEU A 1 -20.65 16.25 -98.75
CA LEU A 1 -20.95 16.60 -97.35
C LEU A 1 -20.33 17.97 -97.16
N GLY A 2 -21.13 19.03 -97.25
CA GLY A 2 -20.66 20.42 -97.14
C GLY A 2 -21.26 21.07 -95.90
N ASP A 3 -20.57 22.07 -95.38
CA ASP A 3 -20.79 22.67 -94.06
C ASP A 3 -22.12 23.44 -93.93
N ASP A 4 -22.84 23.65 -95.03
CA ASP A 4 -24.08 24.45 -95.09
C ASP A 4 -25.39 23.63 -95.03
N GLY A 5 -25.31 22.31 -94.81
CA GLY A 5 -26.50 21.45 -94.65
C GLY A 5 -27.09 21.50 -93.23
N LEU A 6 -28.31 20.97 -93.02
CA LEU A 6 -28.90 20.81 -91.67
C LEU A 6 -27.96 20.09 -90.68
N LEU A 7 -27.19 19.12 -91.17
CA LEU A 7 -26.16 18.44 -90.38
C LEU A 7 -24.94 19.32 -90.12
N GLY A 8 -24.59 20.24 -91.02
CA GLY A 8 -23.52 21.24 -90.80
C GLY A 8 -23.91 22.30 -89.77
N GLY A 9 -25.17 22.75 -89.75
CA GLY A 9 -25.64 23.66 -88.69
C GLY A 9 -25.73 23.02 -87.30
N VAL A 10 -25.90 21.69 -87.22
CA VAL A 10 -25.94 20.94 -85.95
C VAL A 10 -24.56 20.44 -85.51
N LEU A 11 -23.76 19.87 -86.43
CA LEU A 11 -22.47 19.20 -86.17
C LEU A 11 -21.23 19.99 -86.62
N GLY A 12 -21.39 21.05 -87.40
CA GLY A 12 -20.29 21.76 -88.04
C GLY A 12 -19.57 22.70 -87.07
N GLY A 13 -18.31 22.37 -86.76
CA GLY A 13 -17.32 23.23 -86.12
C GLY A 13 -17.78 24.03 -84.89
N ASP A 14 -17.02 25.08 -84.56
CA ASP A 14 -17.25 25.91 -83.38
C ASP A 14 -18.51 26.80 -83.49
N GLY A 15 -19.14 26.86 -84.68
CA GLY A 15 -20.34 27.66 -84.96
C GLY A 15 -21.66 26.88 -84.99
N GLY A 16 -21.64 25.54 -84.93
CA GLY A 16 -22.84 24.71 -84.92
C GLY A 16 -23.49 24.62 -83.53
N LEU A 17 -24.78 24.22 -83.47
CA LEU A 17 -25.51 24.12 -82.19
C LEU A 17 -24.83 23.19 -81.17
N LEU A 18 -24.26 22.06 -81.62
CA LEU A 18 -23.49 21.18 -80.74
C LEU A 18 -22.11 21.74 -80.40
N GLY A 19 -21.50 22.56 -81.26
CA GLY A 19 -20.27 23.30 -80.95
C GLY A 19 -20.48 24.33 -79.84
N GLY A 20 -21.57 25.10 -79.91
CA GLY A 20 -21.92 26.07 -78.86
C GLY A 20 -22.33 25.45 -77.52
N VAL A 21 -22.74 24.17 -77.50
CA VAL A 21 -23.07 23.46 -76.25
C VAL A 21 -21.88 22.65 -75.74
N LEU A 22 -21.25 21.82 -76.59
CA LEU A 22 -20.24 20.82 -76.22
C LEU A 22 -18.79 21.23 -76.54
N GLY A 23 -18.58 22.30 -77.31
CA GLY A 23 -17.25 22.84 -77.59
C GLY A 23 -16.56 23.34 -76.33
N SER A 24 -15.24 23.53 -76.40
CA SER A 24 -14.41 24.01 -75.28
C SER A 24 -14.86 25.36 -74.73
N ASP A 25 -15.39 26.22 -75.61
CA ASP A 25 -15.91 27.55 -75.26
C ASP A 25 -17.46 27.56 -75.19
N GLY A 26 -18.09 26.39 -75.38
CA GLY A 26 -19.54 26.21 -75.30
C GLY A 26 -20.03 26.14 -73.85
N LEU A 27 -21.35 25.99 -73.66
CA LEU A 27 -21.97 25.98 -72.31
C LEU A 27 -21.39 24.88 -71.39
N VAL A 28 -21.16 23.68 -71.94
CA VAL A 28 -20.56 22.55 -71.19
C VAL A 28 -19.07 22.77 -70.98
N GLY A 29 -18.36 23.33 -71.97
CA GLY A 29 -16.95 23.70 -71.85
C GLY A 29 -16.70 24.79 -70.79
N GLY A 30 -17.50 25.84 -70.77
CA GLY A 30 -17.44 26.90 -69.75
C GLY A 30 -17.92 26.47 -68.36
N LEU A 31 -18.69 25.38 -68.24
CA LEU A 31 -19.08 24.81 -66.95
C LEU A 31 -18.07 23.79 -66.43
N LEU A 32 -17.68 22.81 -67.25
CA LEU A 32 -16.90 21.63 -66.86
C LEU A 32 -15.45 21.62 -67.36
N GLY A 33 -15.10 22.50 -68.30
CA GLY A 33 -13.72 22.65 -68.76
C GLY A 33 -12.81 23.13 -67.63
N ASN A 34 -11.50 22.95 -67.82
CA ASN A 34 -10.50 23.24 -66.79
C ASN A 34 -10.53 24.70 -66.31
N ASP A 35 -10.83 25.63 -67.22
CA ASP A 35 -10.98 27.06 -66.91
C ASP A 35 -12.46 27.47 -66.70
N GLY A 36 -13.37 26.49 -66.76
CA GLY A 36 -14.79 26.68 -66.52
C GLY A 36 -15.12 26.80 -65.03
N LEU A 37 -16.39 27.05 -64.70
CA LEU A 37 -16.80 27.29 -63.31
C LEU A 37 -16.48 26.10 -62.37
N LEU A 38 -16.82 24.86 -62.76
CA LEU A 38 -16.47 23.68 -61.97
C LEU A 38 -14.97 23.36 -62.08
N GLY A 39 -14.30 23.69 -63.20
CA GLY A 39 -12.85 23.57 -63.31
C GLY A 39 -12.11 24.49 -62.33
N GLY A 40 -12.55 25.73 -62.15
CA GLY A 40 -11.97 26.65 -61.17
C GLY A 40 -12.30 26.31 -59.72
N VAL A 41 -13.38 25.57 -59.44
CA VAL A 41 -13.76 25.18 -58.07
C VAL A 41 -13.18 23.81 -57.70
N LEU A 42 -13.33 22.81 -58.56
CA LEU A 42 -12.94 21.41 -58.33
C LEU A 42 -11.65 21.00 -59.04
N GLY A 43 -11.15 21.80 -59.99
CA GLY A 43 -9.85 21.55 -60.60
C GLY A 43 -8.77 21.54 -59.51
N GLY A 44 -7.71 20.77 -59.75
CA GLY A 44 -6.74 20.32 -58.73
C GLY A 44 -6.05 21.43 -57.92
N ASP A 45 -4.73 21.49 -57.94
CA ASP A 45 -4.00 22.33 -56.98
C ASP A 45 -4.25 23.85 -57.16
N GLY A 46 -4.79 24.25 -58.33
CA GLY A 46 -5.15 25.64 -58.64
C GLY A 46 -6.61 26.02 -58.43
N GLY A 47 -7.50 25.08 -58.10
CA GLY A 47 -8.91 25.36 -57.87
C GLY A 47 -9.21 25.78 -56.43
N LEU A 48 -10.39 26.38 -56.19
CA LEU A 48 -10.79 26.84 -54.86
C LEU A 48 -10.80 25.71 -53.81
N LEU A 49 -11.29 24.52 -54.17
CA LEU A 49 -11.27 23.38 -53.26
C LEU A 49 -9.87 22.80 -53.09
N GLY A 50 -9.00 22.86 -54.11
CA GLY A 50 -7.58 22.51 -53.95
C GLY A 50 -6.86 23.44 -52.97
N GLY A 51 -7.08 24.75 -53.07
CA GLY A 51 -6.51 25.73 -52.13
C GLY A 51 -7.04 25.65 -50.71
N VAL A 52 -8.20 25.03 -50.47
CA VAL A 52 -8.75 24.83 -49.12
C VAL A 52 -8.47 23.43 -48.59
N LEU A 53 -8.78 22.37 -49.35
CA LEU A 53 -8.73 20.98 -48.91
C LEU A 53 -7.48 20.23 -49.37
N GLY A 54 -6.72 20.77 -50.33
CA GLY A 54 -5.48 20.15 -50.78
C GLY A 54 -4.42 20.13 -49.68
N ASP A 55 -3.37 19.35 -49.91
CA ASP A 55 -2.30 19.11 -48.93
C ASP A 55 -1.56 20.42 -48.56
N ASP A 56 -1.36 21.30 -49.54
CA ASP A 56 -0.81 22.65 -49.33
C ASP A 56 -1.89 23.72 -49.08
N GLY A 57 -3.17 23.31 -49.09
CA GLY A 57 -4.30 24.18 -48.84
C GLY A 57 -4.44 24.57 -47.37
N LEU A 58 -5.46 25.37 -47.04
CA LEU A 58 -5.70 25.83 -45.66
C LEU A 58 -5.89 24.68 -44.66
N VAL A 59 -6.65 23.65 -45.05
CA VAL A 59 -6.93 22.48 -44.21
C VAL A 59 -5.70 21.59 -44.13
N GLY A 60 -4.99 21.35 -45.25
CA GLY A 60 -3.74 20.58 -45.26
C GLY A 60 -2.63 21.23 -44.43
N SER A 61 -2.45 22.55 -44.54
CA SER A 61 -1.48 23.31 -43.74
C SER A 61 -1.83 23.36 -42.24
N LEU A 62 -3.10 23.16 -41.87
CA LEU A 62 -3.51 23.15 -40.47
C LEU A 62 -3.52 21.73 -39.89
N LEU A 63 -4.14 20.78 -40.57
CA LEU A 63 -4.44 19.43 -40.07
C LEU A 63 -3.61 18.32 -40.72
N GLY A 64 -2.95 18.60 -41.85
CA GLY A 64 -2.02 17.67 -42.48
C GLY A 64 -0.86 17.35 -41.53
N ASN A 65 -0.15 16.26 -41.82
CA ASN A 65 0.88 15.73 -40.92
C ASN A 65 1.99 16.75 -40.60
N ASP A 66 2.35 17.57 -41.60
CA ASP A 66 3.33 18.66 -41.46
C ASP A 66 2.67 20.02 -41.16
N GLY A 67 1.34 20.03 -41.05
CA GLY A 67 0.57 21.20 -40.70
C GLY A 67 0.69 21.55 -39.21
N LEU A 68 0.19 22.72 -38.82
CA LEU A 68 0.37 23.23 -37.44
C LEU A 68 -0.19 22.27 -36.38
N LEU A 69 -1.40 21.76 -36.55
CA LEU A 69 -2.00 20.79 -35.64
C LEU A 69 -1.44 19.38 -35.84
N GLY A 70 -0.99 19.02 -37.05
CA GLY A 70 -0.24 17.78 -37.28
C GLY A 70 1.08 17.75 -36.51
N GLY A 71 1.83 18.85 -36.48
CA GLY A 71 3.06 18.96 -35.69
C GLY A 71 2.82 19.02 -34.17
N VAL A 72 1.64 19.45 -33.71
CA VAL A 72 1.33 19.52 -32.27
C VAL A 72 0.72 18.21 -31.77
N LEU A 73 -0.28 17.68 -32.46
CA LEU A 73 -1.10 16.53 -32.07
C LEU A 73 -0.73 15.24 -32.81
N GLY A 74 0.04 15.32 -33.89
CA GLY A 74 0.45 14.15 -34.65
C GLY A 74 1.31 13.25 -33.78
N GLY A 75 1.07 11.94 -33.88
CA GLY A 75 1.47 10.87 -32.94
C GLY A 75 2.81 11.02 -32.22
N ASP A 76 3.77 10.15 -32.50
CA ASP A 76 5.01 10.09 -31.72
C ASP A 76 6.00 11.21 -32.08
N GLY A 77 5.80 11.85 -33.23
CA GLY A 77 6.66 12.94 -33.73
C GLY A 77 6.17 14.35 -33.39
N GLY A 78 4.94 14.51 -32.90
CA GLY A 78 4.39 15.81 -32.55
C GLY A 78 4.76 16.26 -31.15
N LEU A 79 4.58 17.55 -30.87
CA LEU A 79 4.94 18.15 -29.58
C LEU A 79 4.23 17.47 -28.40
N LEU A 80 2.93 17.16 -28.54
CA LEU A 80 2.18 16.48 -27.48
C LEU A 80 2.57 15.00 -27.36
N GLY A 81 2.97 14.33 -28.44
CA GLY A 81 3.57 13.00 -28.38
C GLY A 81 4.89 13.01 -27.61
N GLY A 82 5.78 13.96 -27.91
CA GLY A 82 7.05 14.11 -27.22
C GLY A 82 6.93 14.54 -25.75
N VAL A 83 5.81 15.15 -25.33
CA VAL A 83 5.57 15.50 -23.93
C VAL A 83 4.76 14.44 -23.19
N LEU A 84 3.63 14.01 -23.74
CA LEU A 84 2.64 13.17 -23.06
C LEU A 84 2.65 11.70 -23.52
N GLY A 85 3.36 11.38 -24.60
CA GLY A 85 3.53 10.01 -25.07
C GLY A 85 4.28 9.14 -24.07
N GLY A 86 4.22 7.83 -24.26
CA GLY A 86 4.85 6.84 -23.37
C GLY A 86 6.36 7.06 -23.20
N ASP A 87 7.04 7.42 -24.28
CA ASP A 87 8.47 7.76 -24.30
C ASP A 87 8.72 9.28 -24.20
N GLY A 88 7.66 10.07 -24.06
CA GLY A 88 7.74 11.51 -23.92
C GLY A 88 8.24 11.94 -22.54
N LEU A 89 8.38 13.25 -22.31
CA LEU A 89 8.86 13.78 -21.02
C LEU A 89 8.06 13.29 -19.81
N VAL A 90 6.73 13.31 -19.90
CA VAL A 90 5.84 12.87 -18.82
C VAL A 90 5.86 11.35 -18.71
N GLY A 91 5.85 10.62 -19.82
CA GLY A 91 5.97 9.15 -19.81
C GLY A 91 7.30 8.67 -19.24
N GLY A 92 8.42 9.26 -19.64
CA GLY A 92 9.74 8.96 -19.10
C GLY A 92 9.95 9.40 -17.64
N LEU A 93 9.16 10.35 -17.12
CA LEU A 93 9.21 10.73 -15.71
C LEU A 93 8.25 9.91 -14.84
N LEU A 94 6.99 9.79 -15.23
CA LEU A 94 5.90 9.24 -14.42
C LEU A 94 5.41 7.87 -14.88
N GLY A 95 5.79 7.42 -16.07
CA GLY A 95 5.45 6.09 -16.57
C GLY A 95 6.04 5.00 -15.67
N SER A 96 5.52 3.79 -15.82
CA SER A 96 5.95 2.61 -15.06
C SER A 96 7.45 2.37 -15.15
N ASP A 97 8.02 2.58 -16.33
CA ASP A 97 9.46 2.42 -16.61
C ASP A 97 10.22 3.75 -16.57
N GLY A 98 9.52 4.84 -16.21
CA GLY A 98 10.11 6.17 -16.06
C GLY A 98 10.88 6.32 -14.75
N LEU A 99 11.46 7.49 -14.53
CA LEU A 99 12.27 7.76 -13.33
C LEU A 99 11.49 7.54 -12.03
N LEU A 100 10.30 8.13 -11.91
CA LEU A 100 9.46 7.97 -10.72
C LEU A 100 8.79 6.60 -10.67
N GLY A 101 8.47 5.98 -11.82
CA GLY A 101 8.02 4.59 -11.85
C GLY A 101 9.09 3.61 -11.36
N GLY A 102 10.35 3.82 -11.74
CA GLY A 102 11.47 3.01 -11.25
C GLY A 102 11.78 3.25 -9.77
N VAL A 103 11.57 4.47 -9.25
CA VAL A 103 11.84 4.76 -7.83
C VAL A 103 10.67 4.38 -6.92
N LEU A 104 9.45 4.81 -7.27
CA LEU A 104 8.23 4.69 -6.47
C LEU A 104 7.32 3.55 -6.93
N GLY A 105 7.62 2.90 -8.05
CA GLY A 105 6.93 1.68 -8.45
C GLY A 105 7.02 0.66 -7.34
N GLY A 106 6.01 -0.21 -7.25
CA GLY A 106 5.83 -1.15 -6.15
C GLY A 106 6.99 -2.13 -5.98
N ASP A 107 6.74 -3.43 -6.10
CA ASP A 107 7.77 -4.42 -5.73
C ASP A 107 9.01 -4.40 -6.64
N GLY A 108 8.90 -3.82 -7.84
CA GLY A 108 10.01 -3.64 -8.78
C GLY A 108 10.77 -2.32 -8.66
N GLY A 109 10.30 -1.37 -7.85
CA GLY A 109 10.93 -0.06 -7.72
C GLY A 109 12.02 -0.03 -6.64
N LEU A 110 12.87 0.99 -6.66
CA LEU A 110 13.94 1.15 -5.67
C LEU A 110 13.39 1.25 -4.23
N LEU A 111 12.32 2.01 -4.02
CA LEU A 111 11.71 2.09 -2.70
C LEU A 111 11.01 0.79 -2.31
N GLY A 112 10.41 0.05 -3.24
CA GLY A 112 9.91 -1.30 -2.95
C GLY A 112 11.04 -2.24 -2.52
N GLY A 113 12.17 -2.23 -3.23
CA GLY A 113 13.33 -3.05 -2.88
C GLY A 113 14.01 -2.66 -1.57
N VAL A 114 13.86 -1.42 -1.09
CA VAL A 114 14.42 -0.98 0.20
C VAL A 114 13.41 -1.08 1.32
N LEU A 115 12.23 -0.49 1.17
CA LEU A 115 11.22 -0.31 2.22
C LEU A 115 10.06 -1.31 2.14
N GLY A 116 9.93 -2.06 1.04
CA GLY A 116 8.90 -3.09 0.91
C GLY A 116 9.11 -4.22 1.92
N ASN A 117 8.05 -5.02 2.08
CA ASN A 117 8.06 -6.17 3.01
C ASN A 117 9.15 -7.19 2.66
N ASP A 118 9.40 -7.39 1.37
CA ASP A 118 10.48 -8.25 0.86
C ASP A 118 11.76 -7.46 0.56
N GLY A 119 11.75 -6.15 0.84
CA GLY A 119 12.89 -5.27 0.65
C GLY A 119 13.95 -5.42 1.74
N LEU A 120 14.99 -4.61 1.68
CA LEU A 120 16.10 -4.64 2.65
C LEU A 120 15.60 -4.40 4.10
N VAL A 121 14.77 -3.38 4.30
CA VAL A 121 14.22 -3.02 5.60
C VAL A 121 13.21 -4.06 6.06
N GLY A 122 12.34 -4.55 5.18
CA GLY A 122 11.41 -5.64 5.51
C GLY A 122 12.14 -6.94 5.88
N SER A 123 13.18 -7.30 5.15
CA SER A 123 14.03 -8.46 5.45
C SER A 123 14.84 -8.32 6.75
N LEU A 124 15.13 -7.09 7.19
CA LEU A 124 15.86 -6.86 8.44
C LEU A 124 14.91 -6.69 9.64
N LEU A 125 13.87 -5.88 9.51
CA LEU A 125 13.01 -5.41 10.60
C LEU A 125 11.56 -5.93 10.53
N GLY A 126 11.14 -6.52 9.41
CA GLY A 126 9.83 -7.14 9.28
C GLY A 126 9.66 -8.30 10.26
N GLN A 127 8.41 -8.72 10.47
CA GLN A 127 8.09 -9.83 11.39
C GLN A 127 8.84 -11.11 11.04
N ASP A 128 8.96 -11.41 9.74
CA ASP A 128 9.72 -12.55 9.23
C ASP A 128 11.17 -12.20 8.88
N GLY A 129 11.57 -10.94 9.11
CA GLY A 129 12.93 -10.47 8.89
C GLY A 129 13.90 -10.97 9.96
N LEU A 130 15.18 -10.64 9.84
CA LEU A 130 16.21 -11.11 10.77
C LEU A 130 15.93 -10.70 12.23
N VAL A 131 15.60 -9.43 12.46
CA VAL A 131 15.29 -8.92 13.80
C VAL A 131 13.95 -9.45 14.29
N GLY A 132 12.91 -9.42 13.44
CA GLY A 132 11.59 -9.97 13.80
C GLY A 132 11.64 -11.46 14.11
N GLY A 133 12.36 -12.24 13.32
CA GLY A 133 12.57 -13.67 13.53
C GLY A 133 13.46 -13.97 14.73
N LEU A 134 14.50 -13.18 15.01
CA LEU A 134 15.30 -13.34 16.23
C LEU A 134 14.48 -12.98 17.48
N LEU A 135 13.72 -11.90 17.46
CA LEU A 135 12.85 -11.49 18.57
C LEU A 135 11.73 -12.51 18.76
N GLY A 136 11.04 -12.89 17.69
CA GLY A 136 9.97 -13.88 17.71
C GLY A 136 10.48 -15.28 18.11
N GLY A 137 11.68 -15.67 17.69
CA GLY A 137 12.29 -16.93 18.08
C GLY A 137 12.82 -16.92 19.52
N LEU A 138 13.35 -15.80 20.00
CA LEU A 138 13.90 -15.68 21.35
C LEU A 138 12.80 -15.46 22.41
N LEU A 139 11.86 -14.57 22.11
CA LEU A 139 10.80 -14.09 23.00
C LEU A 139 9.43 -14.73 22.71
N GLY A 140 9.30 -15.47 21.61
CA GLY A 140 8.07 -16.18 21.31
C GLY A 140 7.74 -17.22 22.38
N SER A 141 6.49 -17.69 22.33
CA SER A 141 5.93 -18.66 23.27
C SER A 141 6.75 -19.96 23.35
N ASP A 142 7.43 -20.31 22.27
CA ASP A 142 8.28 -21.51 22.15
C ASP A 142 9.79 -21.19 22.27
N GLY A 143 10.13 -19.94 22.58
CA GLY A 143 11.48 -19.45 22.61
C GLY A 143 12.29 -19.93 23.83
N PRO A 144 13.63 -19.86 23.77
CA PRO A 144 14.51 -20.20 24.89
C PRO A 144 14.16 -19.44 26.17
N VAL A 145 13.76 -18.16 26.06
CA VAL A 145 13.34 -17.35 27.21
C VAL A 145 12.07 -17.92 27.83
N ALA A 146 11.06 -18.24 27.02
CA ALA A 146 9.83 -18.87 27.51
C ALA A 146 10.12 -20.21 28.20
N ASN A 147 10.96 -21.07 27.60
CA ASN A 147 11.34 -22.37 28.16
C ASN A 147 12.12 -22.26 29.48
N ILE A 148 12.88 -21.19 29.70
CA ILE A 148 13.60 -20.95 30.97
C ILE A 148 12.63 -20.38 32.03
N LEU A 149 11.70 -19.52 31.62
CA LEU A 149 10.79 -18.84 32.54
C LEU A 149 9.60 -19.71 32.96
N GLU A 150 9.12 -20.60 32.10
CA GLU A 150 7.97 -21.46 32.37
C GLU A 150 8.16 -22.32 33.64
N PRO A 151 9.29 -23.06 33.82
CA PRO A 151 9.52 -23.84 35.03
C PRO A 151 9.63 -22.97 36.29
N ILE A 152 10.25 -21.79 36.19
CA ILE A 152 10.44 -20.87 37.32
C ILE A 152 9.07 -20.33 37.78
N SER A 153 8.23 -19.94 36.83
CA SER A 153 6.84 -19.52 37.09
C SER A 153 6.03 -20.68 37.70
N GLY A 154 6.22 -21.90 37.19
CA GLY A 154 5.59 -23.11 37.73
C GLY A 154 5.99 -23.44 39.17
N VAL A 155 7.27 -23.27 39.54
CA VAL A 155 7.74 -23.46 40.93
C VAL A 155 7.15 -22.40 41.85
N ALA A 156 7.09 -21.13 41.42
CA ALA A 156 6.47 -20.07 42.22
C ALA A 156 4.96 -20.29 42.43
N GLY A 157 4.25 -20.73 41.39
CA GLY A 157 2.83 -21.13 41.48
C GLY A 157 2.64 -22.34 42.39
N GLY A 158 3.40 -23.41 42.19
CA GLY A 158 3.30 -24.64 42.96
C GLY A 158 3.67 -24.49 44.44
N LEU A 159 4.63 -23.62 44.76
CA LEU A 159 4.93 -23.25 46.16
C LEU A 159 3.75 -22.51 46.78
N THR A 160 3.15 -21.57 46.06
CA THR A 160 1.95 -20.84 46.50
C THR A 160 0.80 -21.83 46.76
N ASP A 161 0.59 -22.78 45.85
CA ASP A 161 -0.46 -23.80 45.96
C ASP A 161 -0.21 -24.79 47.12
N THR A 162 1.05 -25.04 47.49
CA THR A 162 1.41 -25.93 48.61
C THR A 162 1.36 -25.22 49.96
N VAL A 163 1.81 -23.97 50.02
CA VAL A 163 1.88 -23.19 51.26
C VAL A 163 0.51 -22.65 51.66
N ALA A 164 -0.35 -22.28 50.71
CA ALA A 164 -1.69 -21.78 50.97
C ALA A 164 -2.54 -22.70 51.89
N PRO A 165 -2.65 -24.03 51.65
CA PRO A 165 -3.42 -24.92 52.53
C PRO A 165 -2.77 -25.14 53.90
N ILE A 166 -1.44 -25.06 54.01
CA ILE A 166 -0.72 -25.17 55.29
C ILE A 166 -1.04 -23.96 56.16
N VAL A 167 -0.91 -22.76 55.60
CA VAL A 167 -1.29 -21.51 56.29
C VAL A 167 -2.76 -21.55 56.67
N ALA A 168 -3.66 -21.95 55.77
CA ALA A 168 -5.09 -22.09 56.07
C ALA A 168 -5.36 -23.08 57.21
N THR A 169 -4.61 -24.19 57.30
CA THR A 169 -4.76 -25.20 58.37
C THR A 169 -4.26 -24.67 59.70
N VAL A 170 -3.10 -24.01 59.73
CA VAL A 170 -2.53 -23.43 60.97
C VAL A 170 -3.41 -22.28 61.47
N THR A 171 -3.82 -21.37 60.59
CA THR A 171 -4.72 -20.27 60.93
C THR A 171 -6.10 -20.80 61.34
N GLY A 172 -6.62 -21.83 60.66
CA GLY A 172 -7.87 -22.49 61.01
C GLY A 172 -7.81 -23.20 62.37
N ALA A 173 -6.72 -23.91 62.68
CA ALA A 173 -6.51 -24.55 63.97
C ALA A 173 -6.37 -23.53 65.10
N ALA A 174 -5.66 -22.42 64.86
CA ALA A 174 -5.57 -21.31 65.81
C ALA A 174 -6.94 -20.67 66.07
N SER A 175 -7.70 -20.40 65.00
CA SER A 175 -9.07 -19.85 65.07
C SER A 175 -10.01 -20.79 65.84
N GLY A 176 -9.91 -22.09 65.57
CA GLY A 176 -10.69 -23.13 66.23
C GLY A 176 -10.33 -23.34 67.70
N ALA A 177 -9.05 -23.17 68.07
CA ALA A 177 -8.60 -23.21 69.47
C ALA A 177 -9.02 -21.94 70.25
N LEU A 178 -9.04 -20.79 69.57
CA LEU A 178 -9.48 -19.52 70.14
C LEU A 178 -11.00 -19.44 70.28
N ALA A 179 -11.77 -20.06 69.37
CA ALA A 179 -13.24 -20.01 69.37
C ALA A 179 -13.89 -20.32 70.74
N PRO A 180 -13.64 -21.48 71.39
CA PRO A 180 -14.21 -21.79 72.71
C PRO A 180 -13.68 -20.87 73.80
N VAL A 181 -12.44 -20.34 73.68
CA VAL A 181 -11.89 -19.39 74.65
C VAL A 181 -12.61 -18.05 74.54
N THR A 182 -12.85 -17.51 73.34
CA THR A 182 -13.67 -16.30 73.15
C THR A 182 -15.12 -16.49 73.58
N ASP A 183 -15.70 -17.68 73.38
CA ASP A 183 -17.09 -17.98 73.74
C ASP A 183 -17.28 -18.12 75.26
N ILE A 184 -16.32 -18.74 75.96
CA ILE A 184 -16.27 -18.77 77.44
C ILE A 184 -16.02 -17.35 78.00
N LEU A 185 -15.19 -16.56 77.32
CA LEU A 185 -14.77 -15.25 77.79
C LEU A 185 -15.72 -14.09 77.47
N ALA A 186 -16.68 -14.29 76.56
CA ALA A 186 -17.82 -13.38 76.40
C ALA A 186 -18.56 -13.13 77.74
N GLY A 187 -18.31 -13.95 78.78
CA GLY A 187 -18.76 -13.74 80.17
C GLY A 187 -17.71 -13.39 81.23
N ALA A 188 -16.38 -13.32 80.96
CA ALA A 188 -15.36 -13.18 82.04
C ALA A 188 -14.10 -12.36 81.64
N THR A 189 -14.00 -11.10 82.03
CA THR A 189 -13.07 -10.10 81.46
C THR A 189 -11.59 -10.11 81.92
N GLY A 190 -10.97 -11.25 82.26
CA GLY A 190 -9.73 -11.23 83.08
C GLY A 190 -8.44 -11.85 82.53
N THR A 191 -8.47 -12.97 81.81
CA THR A 191 -7.34 -13.93 81.86
C THR A 191 -6.86 -14.48 80.52
N VAL A 192 -7.26 -13.91 79.38
CA VAL A 192 -7.06 -14.51 78.05
C VAL A 192 -5.82 -14.05 77.29
N ALA A 193 -5.18 -12.95 77.72
CA ALA A 193 -3.91 -12.50 77.18
C ALA A 193 -2.86 -13.64 77.04
N PRO A 194 -2.59 -14.48 78.06
CA PRO A 194 -1.57 -15.53 77.93
C PRO A 194 -1.96 -16.65 76.94
N VAL A 195 -3.24 -16.99 76.80
CA VAL A 195 -3.69 -18.06 75.88
C VAL A 195 -3.65 -17.57 74.44
N VAL A 196 -4.12 -16.34 74.19
CA VAL A 196 -4.00 -15.69 72.89
C VAL A 196 -2.52 -15.54 72.53
N ASP A 197 -1.68 -15.06 73.44
CA ASP A 197 -0.24 -14.97 73.20
C ASP A 197 0.39 -16.32 72.91
N THR A 198 -0.04 -17.39 73.58
CA THR A 198 0.50 -18.74 73.32
C THR A 198 0.09 -19.21 71.91
N VAL A 199 -1.18 -19.05 71.52
CA VAL A 199 -1.66 -19.46 70.19
C VAL A 199 -1.00 -18.61 69.10
N VAL A 200 -0.94 -17.29 69.28
CA VAL A 200 -0.28 -16.38 68.35
C VAL A 200 1.21 -16.73 68.25
N ASN A 201 1.92 -16.93 69.37
CA ASN A 201 3.31 -17.38 69.33
C ASN A 201 3.46 -18.74 68.64
N THR A 202 2.53 -19.68 68.82
CA THR A 202 2.60 -21.00 68.18
C THR A 202 2.41 -20.91 66.67
N VAL A 203 1.46 -20.09 66.21
CA VAL A 203 1.25 -19.79 64.78
C VAL A 203 2.48 -19.11 64.21
N ASP A 204 3.03 -18.11 64.91
CA ASP A 204 4.23 -17.40 64.48
C ASP A 204 5.44 -18.35 64.40
N HIS A 205 5.64 -19.20 65.41
CA HIS A 205 6.68 -20.23 65.39
C HIS A 205 6.49 -21.29 64.30
N ALA A 206 5.28 -21.51 63.79
CA ALA A 206 5.01 -22.46 62.72
C ALA A 206 5.10 -21.84 61.32
N VAL A 207 4.61 -20.60 61.16
CA VAL A 207 4.51 -19.90 59.88
C VAL A 207 5.78 -19.11 59.57
N THR A 208 6.37 -18.44 60.58
CA THR A 208 7.59 -17.64 60.41
C THR A 208 8.72 -18.44 59.76
N PRO A 209 9.13 -19.64 60.22
CA PRO A 209 10.19 -20.40 59.56
C PRO A 209 9.82 -20.82 58.14
N LEU A 210 8.56 -21.15 57.85
CA LEU A 210 8.12 -21.48 56.49
C LEU A 210 8.27 -20.28 55.55
N VAL A 211 7.91 -19.09 56.05
CA VAL A 211 8.05 -17.84 55.29
C VAL A 211 9.53 -17.46 55.15
N THR A 212 10.30 -17.43 56.25
CA THR A 212 11.70 -16.95 56.23
C THR A 212 12.69 -17.91 55.58
N ASP A 213 12.48 -19.22 55.74
CA ASP A 213 13.49 -20.22 55.36
C ASP A 213 13.18 -20.88 54.01
N VAL A 214 11.91 -20.87 53.59
CA VAL A 214 11.47 -21.49 52.32
C VAL A 214 10.94 -20.46 51.35
N VAL A 215 9.95 -19.65 51.75
CA VAL A 215 9.30 -18.73 50.80
C VAL A 215 10.21 -17.58 50.43
N THR A 216 10.79 -16.84 51.38
CA THR A 216 11.62 -15.65 51.08
C THR A 216 12.88 -15.94 50.27
N PRO A 217 13.64 -17.03 50.50
CA PRO A 217 14.80 -17.33 49.67
C PRO A 217 14.39 -17.70 48.24
N ILE A 218 13.28 -18.42 48.08
CA ILE A 218 12.77 -18.81 46.76
C ILE A 218 12.22 -17.61 46.00
N THR A 219 11.40 -16.77 46.63
CA THR A 219 10.88 -15.54 45.98
C THR A 219 12.01 -14.57 45.66
N SER A 220 13.00 -14.43 46.54
CA SER A 220 14.19 -13.62 46.26
C SER A 220 14.99 -14.19 45.09
N LEU A 221 15.15 -15.51 44.99
CA LEU A 221 15.83 -16.16 43.86
C LEU A 221 15.05 -15.98 42.54
N VAL A 222 13.72 -16.12 42.58
CA VAL A 222 12.84 -15.89 41.43
C VAL A 222 12.93 -14.42 40.97
N GLU A 223 12.79 -13.45 41.87
CA GLU A 223 12.92 -12.03 41.51
C GLU A 223 14.32 -11.70 40.99
N HIS A 224 15.37 -12.25 41.59
CA HIS A 224 16.73 -11.98 41.17
C HIS A 224 17.06 -12.58 39.80
N THR A 225 16.46 -13.73 39.45
CA THR A 225 16.64 -14.39 38.15
C THR A 225 15.76 -13.79 37.06
N LEU A 226 14.56 -13.31 37.40
CA LEU A 226 13.63 -12.72 36.45
C LEU A 226 13.92 -11.24 36.18
N SER A 227 14.33 -10.46 37.18
CA SER A 227 14.57 -9.01 37.05
C SER A 227 15.51 -8.63 35.88
N PRO A 228 16.67 -9.30 35.68
CA PRO A 228 17.54 -9.04 34.54
C PRO A 228 16.84 -9.33 33.21
N VAL A 229 16.09 -10.42 33.12
CA VAL A 229 15.36 -10.81 31.90
C VAL A 229 14.27 -9.79 31.58
N THR A 230 13.45 -9.41 32.56
CA THR A 230 12.37 -8.45 32.38
C THR A 230 12.89 -7.05 32.05
N ASN A 231 14.04 -6.65 32.60
CA ASN A 231 14.70 -5.38 32.27
C ASN A 231 15.29 -5.40 30.86
N VAL A 232 15.91 -6.51 30.43
CA VAL A 232 16.39 -6.67 29.06
C VAL A 232 15.23 -6.65 28.07
N LEU A 233 14.12 -7.32 28.38
CA LEU A 233 12.90 -7.28 27.56
C LEU A 233 12.32 -5.86 27.47
N HIS A 234 12.16 -5.16 28.59
CA HIS A 234 11.69 -3.76 28.58
C HIS A 234 12.62 -2.84 27.80
N GLY A 235 13.93 -3.00 27.94
CA GLY A 235 14.91 -2.21 27.20
C GLY A 235 14.90 -2.48 25.69
N LEU A 236 14.50 -3.68 25.28
CA LEU A 236 14.42 -4.08 23.87
C LEU A 236 13.08 -3.70 23.22
N LEU A 237 12.01 -3.58 24.00
CA LEU A 237 10.65 -3.31 23.55
C LEU A 237 10.20 -1.85 23.68
N GLY A 238 10.90 -1.04 24.49
CA GLY A 238 10.82 0.44 24.51
C GLY A 238 9.41 1.02 24.61
#